data_AF-A0A1Y0RR84-F1
#
_entry.id   AF-A0A1Y0RR84-F1
#
_cell.length_a   1.000
_cell.length_b   1.000
_cell.length_c   1.000
_cell.angle_alpha   90.00
_cell.angle_beta   90.00
_cell.angle_gamma   90.00
#
_symmetry.space_group_name_H-M   'P 1'
#
loop_
_entity.id
_entity.type
_entity.pdbx_description
1 polymer ?
#
loop_
_entity_poly.entity_id
_entity_poly.type
_entity_poly.pdbx_seq_one_letter_code
_entity_poly.pdbx_strand_id
1 'polypeptide(L)'
;MRKNIRQTVAIFAVIAALTSGCRSSEEYKKLTKAGNEYAIAVNELLTAAGDIRIESNSEKLLQDDKILNQSETDYRTLSQQDEDWLKILNDIRTHNELLQAYFSKLQALATSDAPEQAKTEIDGIAGNLNSIGHKLQNSTLITNKSILQGATNLVISSQIRGALREELEKRHEVILKELTIQQEVLNTVSSSIEQDVKSIKSAQEVRLVIRPLIQIEPIKNEDEWIKTRKNILLMDRKIEEIKKASTALREFKEIFQASLEGKLTQARLNEHLQDIDTFFALIQNTK
;
A
#
# COMPACT_ATOMS: atom_id res chain seq x y z
N MET A 1 -23.43 -52.12 -29.56
CA MET A 1 -22.89 -51.63 -28.26
C MET A 1 -21.70 -50.66 -28.37
N ARG A 2 -20.76 -50.78 -29.33
CA ARG A 2 -19.60 -49.87 -29.45
C ARG A 2 -19.88 -48.39 -29.79
N LYS A 3 -21.04 -48.06 -30.38
CA LYS A 3 -21.39 -46.69 -30.81
C LYS A 3 -21.84 -45.79 -29.64
N ASN A 4 -22.52 -46.36 -28.66
CA ASN A 4 -23.06 -45.61 -27.51
C ASN A 4 -21.95 -45.23 -26.51
N ILE A 5 -20.92 -46.06 -26.34
CA ILE A 5 -19.79 -45.78 -25.43
C ILE A 5 -18.98 -44.57 -25.91
N ARG A 6 -18.79 -44.40 -27.23
CA ARG A 6 -18.07 -43.24 -27.79
C ARG A 6 -18.83 -41.91 -27.60
N GLN A 7 -20.17 -41.94 -27.64
CA GLN A 7 -20.98 -40.74 -27.40
C GLN A 7 -21.03 -40.37 -25.91
N THR A 8 -21.12 -41.34 -25.00
CA THR A 8 -21.11 -41.09 -23.55
C THR A 8 -19.74 -40.57 -23.06
N VAL A 9 -18.63 -41.06 -23.61
CA VAL A 9 -17.28 -40.58 -23.29
C VAL A 9 -17.03 -39.16 -23.83
N ALA A 10 -17.56 -38.81 -25.01
CA ALA A 10 -17.45 -37.46 -25.56
C ALA A 10 -18.24 -36.42 -24.73
N ILE A 11 -19.42 -36.79 -24.21
CA ILE A 11 -20.24 -35.89 -23.38
C ILE A 11 -19.61 -35.67 -21.99
N PHE A 12 -19.02 -36.70 -21.38
CA PHE A 12 -18.30 -36.54 -20.11
C PHE A 12 -17.00 -35.71 -20.24
N ALA A 13 -16.31 -35.79 -21.37
CA ALA A 13 -15.12 -34.97 -21.63
C ALA A 13 -15.47 -33.47 -21.82
N VAL A 14 -16.62 -33.16 -22.44
CA VAL A 14 -17.11 -31.78 -22.61
C VAL A 14 -17.59 -31.19 -21.28
N ILE A 15 -18.27 -31.98 -20.44
CA ILE A 15 -18.74 -31.51 -19.12
C ILE A 15 -17.56 -31.31 -18.14
N ALA A 16 -16.55 -32.19 -18.15
CA ALA A 16 -15.34 -32.01 -17.35
C ALA A 16 -14.46 -30.82 -17.80
N ALA A 17 -14.48 -30.48 -19.09
CA ALA A 17 -13.83 -29.28 -19.62
C ALA A 17 -14.56 -27.97 -19.25
N LEU A 18 -15.88 -28.03 -19.03
CA LEU A 18 -16.68 -26.86 -18.64
C LEU A 18 -16.66 -26.59 -17.12
N THR A 19 -16.45 -27.61 -16.28
CA THR A 19 -16.36 -27.43 -14.82
C THR A 19 -14.97 -27.03 -14.32
N SER A 20 -13.94 -27.10 -15.17
CA SER A 20 -12.58 -26.63 -14.84
C SER A 20 -12.35 -25.15 -15.18
N GLY A 21 -13.31 -24.48 -15.84
CA GLY A 21 -13.24 -23.07 -16.21
C GLY A 21 -13.65 -22.07 -15.12
N CYS A 22 -14.45 -22.46 -14.13
CA CYS A 22 -14.94 -21.54 -13.09
C CYS A 22 -13.99 -21.35 -11.90
N ARG A 23 -12.97 -22.21 -11.76
CA ARG A 23 -12.05 -22.12 -10.61
C ARG A 23 -11.02 -21.00 -10.76
N SER A 24 -10.52 -20.78 -11.97
CA SER A 24 -9.57 -19.70 -12.24
C SER A 24 -10.22 -18.32 -12.12
N SER A 25 -11.45 -18.13 -12.62
CA SER A 25 -12.12 -16.81 -12.56
C SER A 25 -12.33 -16.29 -11.14
N GLU A 26 -12.69 -17.15 -10.18
CA GLU A 26 -12.90 -16.74 -8.79
C GLU A 26 -11.59 -16.51 -8.02
N GLU A 27 -10.53 -17.26 -8.31
CA GLU A 27 -9.19 -16.99 -7.74
C GLU A 27 -8.65 -15.64 -8.22
N TYR A 28 -8.82 -15.31 -9.50
CA TYR A 28 -8.44 -14.01 -10.06
C TYR A 28 -9.28 -12.85 -9.52
N LYS A 29 -10.59 -13.04 -9.36
CA LYS A 29 -11.47 -12.04 -8.75
C LYS A 29 -11.05 -11.70 -7.32
N LYS A 30 -10.60 -12.70 -6.55
CA LYS A 30 -10.06 -12.46 -5.19
C LYS A 30 -8.73 -11.72 -5.23
N LEU A 31 -7.84 -12.05 -6.17
CA LEU A 31 -6.58 -11.33 -6.35
C LEU A 31 -6.82 -9.85 -6.70
N THR A 32 -7.71 -9.56 -7.65
CA THR A 32 -7.99 -8.17 -8.05
C THR A 32 -8.70 -7.40 -6.95
N LYS A 33 -9.55 -8.07 -6.17
CA LYS A 33 -10.11 -7.51 -4.94
C LYS A 33 -9.02 -7.17 -3.92
N ALA A 34 -8.07 -8.08 -3.69
CA ALA A 34 -6.93 -7.83 -2.82
C ALA A 34 -6.07 -6.66 -3.31
N GLY A 35 -5.87 -6.53 -4.62
CA GLY A 35 -5.17 -5.37 -5.20
C GLY A 35 -5.91 -4.04 -4.98
N ASN A 36 -7.24 -4.05 -5.01
CA ASN A 36 -8.03 -2.88 -4.67
C ASN A 36 -7.96 -2.52 -3.18
N GLU A 37 -8.08 -3.51 -2.29
CA GLU A 37 -7.98 -3.30 -0.83
C GLU A 37 -6.58 -2.83 -0.43
N TYR A 38 -5.54 -3.41 -1.03
CA TYR A 38 -4.16 -2.95 -0.96
C TYR A 38 -4.04 -1.47 -1.33
N ALA A 39 -4.57 -1.06 -2.48
CA ALA A 39 -4.46 0.31 -2.93
C ALA A 39 -5.17 1.29 -1.97
N ILE A 40 -6.36 0.95 -1.48
CA ILE A 40 -7.06 1.80 -0.50
C ILE A 40 -6.22 1.92 0.78
N ALA A 41 -5.62 0.83 1.25
CA ALA A 41 -4.79 0.83 2.47
C ALA A 41 -3.56 1.72 2.30
N VAL A 42 -2.87 1.59 1.17
CA VAL A 42 -1.74 2.46 0.83
C VAL A 42 -2.15 3.93 0.85
N ASN A 43 -3.33 4.29 0.35
CA ASN A 43 -3.79 5.69 0.37
C ASN A 43 -4.05 6.21 1.80
N GLU A 44 -4.60 5.39 2.69
CA GLU A 44 -4.73 5.74 4.11
C GLU A 44 -3.37 5.90 4.79
N LEU A 45 -2.40 5.02 4.49
CA LEU A 45 -1.03 5.15 4.99
C LEU A 45 -0.39 6.47 4.58
N LEU A 46 -0.52 6.84 3.30
CA LEU A 46 0.05 8.08 2.76
C LEU A 46 -0.62 9.31 3.35
N THR A 47 -1.89 9.22 3.73
CA THR A 47 -2.60 10.28 4.47
C THR A 47 -2.07 10.43 5.88
N ALA A 48 -2.00 9.33 6.63
CA ALA A 48 -1.42 9.35 7.96
C ALA A 48 0.04 9.85 7.94
N ALA A 49 0.82 9.48 6.92
CA ALA A 49 2.20 9.95 6.75
C ALA A 49 2.30 11.48 6.63
N GLY A 50 1.37 12.11 5.91
CA GLY A 50 1.32 13.57 5.76
C GLY A 50 0.99 14.26 7.09
N ASP A 51 -0.05 13.77 7.78
CA ASP A 51 -0.50 14.35 9.05
C ASP A 51 0.58 14.23 10.14
N ILE A 52 1.18 13.05 10.27
CA ILE A 52 2.25 12.77 11.24
C ILE A 52 3.48 13.63 10.96
N ARG A 53 3.83 13.85 9.69
CA ARG A 53 4.98 14.70 9.32
C ARG A 53 4.78 16.15 9.79
N ILE A 54 3.60 16.70 9.50
CA ILE A 54 3.24 18.07 9.89
C ILE A 54 3.22 18.21 11.41
N GLU A 55 2.66 17.23 12.13
CA GLU A 55 2.64 17.23 13.60
C GLU A 55 4.07 17.18 14.17
N SER A 56 4.93 16.32 13.63
CA SER A 56 6.34 16.21 14.01
C SER A 56 7.09 17.54 13.83
N ASN A 57 6.96 18.16 12.65
CA ASN A 57 7.60 19.46 12.38
C ASN A 57 7.00 20.60 13.20
N SER A 58 5.71 20.54 13.55
CA SER A 58 5.07 21.49 14.46
C SER A 58 5.59 21.36 15.89
N GLU A 59 5.74 20.14 16.40
CA GLU A 59 6.35 19.89 17.71
C GLU A 59 7.81 20.38 17.74
N LYS A 60 8.55 20.17 16.64
CA LYS A 60 9.91 20.69 16.49
C LYS A 60 9.96 22.21 16.56
N LEU A 61 9.10 22.92 15.83
CA LEU A 61 9.01 24.39 15.91
C LEU A 61 8.76 24.86 17.35
N LEU A 62 7.86 24.19 18.08
CA LEU A 62 7.56 24.52 19.48
C LEU A 62 8.69 24.18 20.45
N GLN A 63 9.50 23.17 20.15
CA GLN A 63 10.72 22.86 20.90
C GLN A 63 11.78 23.93 20.66
N ASP A 64 12.04 24.24 19.38
CA ASP A 64 13.10 25.15 18.96
C ASP A 64 12.80 26.58 19.42
N ASP A 65 11.54 27.05 19.37
CA ASP A 65 11.10 28.37 19.86
C ASP A 65 11.43 28.61 21.32
N LYS A 66 11.42 27.56 22.15
CA LYS A 66 11.78 27.65 23.56
C LYS A 66 13.28 27.80 23.80
N ILE A 67 14.11 27.35 22.87
CA ILE A 67 15.58 27.44 22.95
C ILE A 67 16.01 28.78 22.36
N LEU A 68 15.49 29.09 21.18
CA LEU A 68 15.71 30.30 20.43
C LEU A 68 14.40 30.67 19.74
N ASN A 69 13.84 31.85 20.07
CA ASN A 69 12.62 32.35 19.44
C ASN A 69 12.67 32.12 17.93
N GLN A 70 11.71 31.36 17.39
CA GLN A 70 11.70 31.05 15.97
C GLN A 70 11.39 32.30 15.15
N SER A 71 12.06 32.43 14.03
CA SER A 71 11.76 33.47 13.05
C SER A 71 10.68 33.01 12.07
N GLU A 72 10.08 33.96 11.37
CA GLU A 72 9.22 33.66 10.22
C GLU A 72 9.95 32.82 9.17
N THR A 73 11.25 33.02 9.00
CA THR A 73 12.10 32.25 8.07
C THR A 73 12.17 30.78 8.48
N ASP A 74 12.29 30.47 9.78
CA ASP A 74 12.35 29.09 10.27
C ASP A 74 11.01 28.37 10.02
N TYR A 75 9.90 29.04 10.33
CA TYR A 75 8.55 28.55 10.01
C TYR A 75 8.37 28.29 8.51
N ARG A 76 8.73 29.26 7.66
CA ARG A 76 8.59 29.13 6.20
C ARG A 76 9.46 28.00 5.64
N THR A 77 10.66 27.80 6.19
CA THR A 77 11.56 26.73 5.78
C THR A 77 10.97 25.36 6.07
N LEU A 78 10.46 25.13 7.28
CA LEU A 78 9.81 23.86 7.63
C LEU A 78 8.50 23.65 6.87
N SER A 79 7.69 24.71 6.71
CA SER A 79 6.45 24.65 5.92
C SER A 79 6.73 24.26 4.46
N GLN A 80 7.80 24.79 3.85
CA GLN A 80 8.16 24.43 2.49
C GLN A 80 8.58 22.95 2.38
N GLN A 81 9.28 22.42 3.39
CA GLN A 81 9.62 21.00 3.45
C GLN A 81 8.38 20.12 3.56
N ASP A 82 7.38 20.53 4.34
CA ASP A 82 6.10 19.83 4.43
C ASP A 82 5.33 19.87 3.11
N GLU A 83 5.26 21.03 2.45
CA GLU A 83 4.62 21.15 1.13
C GLU A 83 5.30 20.26 0.08
N ASP A 84 6.63 20.21 0.05
CA ASP A 84 7.37 19.38 -0.89
C ASP A 84 7.19 17.89 -0.60
N TRP A 85 7.12 17.51 0.68
CA TRP A 85 6.77 16.15 1.08
C TRP A 85 5.35 15.78 0.65
N LEU A 86 4.37 16.66 0.85
CA LEU A 86 2.97 16.42 0.45
C LEU A 86 2.83 16.27 -1.08
N LYS A 87 3.60 17.03 -1.87
CA LYS A 87 3.66 16.86 -3.34
C LYS A 87 4.15 15.46 -3.72
N ILE A 88 5.20 14.97 -3.05
CA ILE A 88 5.72 13.62 -3.25
C ILE A 88 4.67 12.58 -2.85
N LEU A 89 4.00 12.73 -1.70
CA LEU A 89 2.90 11.84 -1.30
C LEU A 89 1.76 11.81 -2.32
N ASN A 90 1.45 12.95 -2.94
CA ASN A 90 0.44 13.03 -4.00
C ASN A 90 0.84 12.27 -5.28
N ASP A 91 2.12 12.32 -5.66
CA ASP A 91 2.64 11.53 -6.77
C ASP A 91 2.50 10.02 -6.51
N ILE A 92 2.75 9.59 -5.27
CA ILE A 92 2.59 8.19 -4.86
C ILE A 92 1.11 7.79 -4.87
N ARG A 93 0.21 8.64 -4.37
CA ARG A 93 -1.24 8.39 -4.44
C ARG A 93 -1.70 8.22 -5.88
N THR A 94 -1.24 9.10 -6.77
CA THR A 94 -1.55 9.02 -8.21
C THR A 94 -1.05 7.70 -8.82
N HIS A 95 0.18 7.28 -8.48
CA HIS A 95 0.70 5.97 -8.90
C HIS A 95 -0.13 4.80 -8.37
N ASN A 96 -0.55 4.86 -7.10
CA ASN A 96 -1.35 3.84 -6.46
C ASN A 96 -2.79 3.76 -7.01
N GLU A 97 -3.40 4.89 -7.35
CA GLU A 97 -4.69 4.95 -8.06
C GLU A 97 -4.62 4.31 -9.45
N LEU A 98 -3.50 4.49 -10.15
CA LEU A 98 -3.27 3.83 -11.44
C LEU A 98 -3.10 2.31 -11.29
N LEU A 99 -2.42 1.83 -10.23
CA LEU A 99 -2.35 0.40 -9.90
C LEU A 99 -3.74 -0.16 -9.58
N GLN A 100 -4.55 0.57 -8.79
CA GLN A 100 -5.93 0.19 -8.49
C GLN A 100 -6.78 0.09 -9.77
N ALA A 101 -6.67 1.08 -10.66
CA ALA A 101 -7.35 1.07 -11.95
C ALA A 101 -6.91 -0.15 -12.78
N TYR A 102 -5.62 -0.48 -12.79
CA TYR A 102 -5.10 -1.67 -13.47
C TYR A 102 -5.74 -2.96 -12.91
N PHE A 103 -5.75 -3.16 -11.59
CA PHE A 103 -6.37 -4.35 -10.98
C PHE A 103 -7.86 -4.45 -11.26
N SER A 104 -8.57 -3.31 -11.28
CA SER A 104 -9.98 -3.26 -11.65
C SER A 104 -10.22 -3.66 -13.11
N LYS A 105 -9.31 -3.32 -14.04
CA LYS A 105 -9.40 -3.77 -15.44
C LYS A 105 -9.00 -5.24 -15.61
N LEU A 106 -8.03 -5.74 -14.85
CA LEU A 106 -7.76 -7.18 -14.79
C LEU A 106 -9.00 -7.97 -14.34
N GLN A 107 -9.76 -7.44 -13.39
CA GLN A 107 -11.00 -8.07 -12.95
C GLN A 107 -12.01 -8.13 -14.11
N ALA A 108 -12.19 -7.03 -14.84
CA ALA A 108 -13.06 -7.00 -16.01
C ALA A 108 -12.63 -8.00 -17.08
N LEU A 109 -11.33 -8.13 -17.36
CA LEU A 109 -10.80 -9.15 -18.29
C LEU A 109 -11.02 -10.59 -17.79
N ALA A 110 -11.07 -10.80 -16.47
CA ALA A 110 -11.33 -12.12 -15.89
C ALA A 110 -12.81 -12.52 -15.93
N THR A 111 -13.75 -11.56 -16.06
CA THR A 111 -15.19 -11.80 -15.90
C THR A 111 -16.08 -11.40 -17.09
N SER A 112 -15.55 -10.76 -18.14
CA SER A 112 -16.37 -10.10 -19.19
C SER A 112 -16.19 -10.66 -20.60
N ASP A 113 -17.25 -10.58 -21.40
CA ASP A 113 -17.30 -10.83 -22.86
C ASP A 113 -16.89 -9.60 -23.70
N ALA A 114 -16.49 -8.47 -23.08
CA ALA A 114 -16.03 -7.25 -23.76
C ALA A 114 -14.54 -6.92 -23.54
N PRO A 115 -13.59 -7.75 -24.04
CA PRO A 115 -12.16 -7.60 -23.75
C PRO A 115 -11.49 -6.38 -24.40
N GLU A 116 -11.95 -5.93 -25.56
CA GLU A 116 -11.20 -4.96 -26.37
C GLU A 116 -11.18 -3.54 -25.77
N GLN A 117 -12.30 -3.08 -25.19
CA GLN A 117 -12.32 -1.79 -24.48
C GLN A 117 -11.43 -1.83 -23.24
N ALA A 118 -11.48 -2.92 -22.47
CA ALA A 118 -10.64 -3.09 -21.28
C ALA A 118 -9.15 -3.11 -21.65
N LYS A 119 -8.77 -3.76 -22.77
CA LYS A 119 -7.39 -3.76 -23.29
C LYS A 119 -6.90 -2.35 -23.64
N THR A 120 -7.71 -1.53 -24.32
CA THR A 120 -7.33 -0.14 -24.66
C THR A 120 -7.14 0.73 -23.42
N GLU A 121 -8.03 0.61 -22.43
CA GLU A 121 -7.92 1.37 -21.18
C GLU A 121 -6.68 0.96 -20.37
N ILE A 122 -6.35 -0.34 -20.36
CA ILE A 122 -5.13 -0.85 -19.73
C ILE A 122 -3.87 -0.27 -20.37
N ASP A 123 -3.83 -0.13 -21.70
CA ASP A 123 -2.68 0.45 -22.39
C ASP A 123 -2.41 1.88 -21.91
N GLY A 124 -3.46 2.69 -21.72
CA GLY A 124 -3.36 4.04 -21.17
C GLY A 124 -2.90 4.05 -19.71
N ILE A 125 -3.46 3.17 -18.86
CA ILE A 125 -3.07 3.03 -17.45
C ILE A 125 -1.59 2.65 -17.34
N ALA A 126 -1.13 1.66 -18.09
CA ALA A 126 0.26 1.21 -18.06
C ALA A 126 1.24 2.29 -18.54
N GLY A 127 0.85 3.10 -19.53
CA GLY A 127 1.63 4.26 -19.96
C GLY A 127 1.79 5.31 -18.87
N ASN A 128 0.69 5.64 -18.19
CA ASN A 128 0.68 6.59 -17.07
C ASN A 128 1.47 6.05 -15.87
N LEU A 129 1.34 4.76 -15.56
CA LEU A 129 2.13 4.07 -14.52
C LEU A 129 3.62 4.22 -14.78
N ASN A 130 4.08 3.91 -15.99
CA ASN A 130 5.50 4.01 -16.30
C ASN A 130 6.00 5.48 -16.22
N SER A 131 5.16 6.45 -16.60
CA SER A 131 5.50 7.88 -16.49
C SER A 131 5.68 8.34 -15.04
N ILE A 132 4.69 8.07 -14.17
CA ILE A 132 4.77 8.44 -12.75
C ILE A 132 5.82 7.59 -12.03
N GLY A 133 5.98 6.31 -12.39
CA GLY A 133 7.02 5.42 -11.92
C GLY A 133 8.41 6.00 -12.18
N HIS A 134 8.68 6.49 -13.39
CA HIS A 134 9.94 7.19 -13.69
C HIS A 134 10.17 8.46 -12.86
N LYS A 135 9.11 9.22 -12.55
CA LYS A 135 9.20 10.36 -11.64
C LYS A 135 9.60 9.91 -10.23
N LEU A 136 8.95 8.87 -9.70
CA LEU A 136 9.22 8.31 -8.37
C LEU A 136 10.63 7.71 -8.27
N GLN A 137 11.11 7.02 -9.32
CA GLN A 137 12.48 6.49 -9.41
C GLN A 137 13.57 7.55 -9.33
N ASN A 138 13.25 8.79 -9.71
CA ASN A 138 14.16 9.92 -9.65
C ASN A 138 13.96 10.79 -8.41
N SER A 139 12.98 10.46 -7.57
CA SER A 139 12.79 11.10 -6.27
C SER A 139 13.86 10.64 -5.26
N THR A 140 13.96 11.38 -4.16
CA THR A 140 14.82 11.04 -3.02
C THR A 140 14.31 9.83 -2.22
N LEU A 141 13.11 9.32 -2.52
CA LEU A 141 12.50 8.20 -1.79
C LEU A 141 13.12 6.85 -2.12
N ILE A 142 13.64 6.68 -3.33
CA ILE A 142 14.23 5.41 -3.78
C ILE A 142 15.74 5.56 -3.76
N THR A 143 16.35 5.06 -2.69
CA THR A 143 17.79 5.14 -2.45
C THR A 143 18.56 4.07 -3.22
N ASN A 144 17.98 2.87 -3.37
CA ASN A 144 18.62 1.76 -4.08
C ASN A 144 17.98 1.51 -5.45
N LYS A 145 18.43 2.22 -6.48
CA LYS A 145 17.93 2.04 -7.86
C LYS A 145 18.27 0.67 -8.47
N SER A 146 19.24 -0.07 -7.91
CA SER A 146 19.62 -1.40 -8.45
C SER A 146 18.54 -2.45 -8.24
N ILE A 147 17.67 -2.29 -7.23
CA ILE A 147 16.54 -3.21 -6.96
C ILE A 147 15.49 -3.20 -8.07
N LEU A 148 15.49 -2.16 -8.91
CA LEU A 148 14.56 -1.97 -10.03
C LEU A 148 15.03 -2.66 -11.32
N GLN A 149 16.24 -3.25 -11.34
CA GLN A 149 16.82 -3.88 -12.52
C GLN A 149 16.40 -5.36 -12.68
N GLY A 150 15.63 -5.92 -11.74
CA GLY A 150 15.30 -7.34 -11.71
C GLY A 150 13.80 -7.62 -11.69
N ALA A 151 13.13 -7.56 -12.84
CA ALA A 151 11.94 -8.37 -13.06
C ALA A 151 12.40 -9.67 -13.74
N THR A 152 12.37 -10.78 -13.00
CA THR A 152 12.75 -12.10 -13.51
C THR A 152 11.75 -12.58 -14.57
N ASN A 153 12.23 -13.34 -15.56
CA ASN A 153 11.37 -14.10 -16.49
C ASN A 153 10.35 -14.93 -15.69
N LEU A 154 9.11 -14.47 -15.66
CA LEU A 154 8.03 -15.11 -14.93
C LEU A 154 7.20 -15.96 -15.88
N VAL A 155 6.91 -17.20 -15.49
CA VAL A 155 6.07 -18.10 -16.28
C VAL A 155 4.62 -17.97 -15.81
N ILE A 156 3.77 -17.42 -16.68
CA ILE A 156 2.33 -17.25 -16.45
C ILE A 156 1.63 -18.61 -16.43
N SER A 157 1.01 -18.95 -15.29
CA SER A 157 0.32 -20.22 -15.04
C SER A 157 -0.67 -20.57 -16.15
N SER A 158 -0.70 -21.85 -16.54
CA SER A 158 -1.63 -22.36 -17.58
C SER A 158 -3.10 -22.35 -17.14
N GLN A 159 -3.37 -22.09 -15.86
CA GLN A 159 -4.72 -21.88 -15.32
C GLN A 159 -5.29 -20.51 -15.73
N ILE A 160 -4.42 -19.57 -16.10
CA ILE A 160 -4.77 -18.25 -16.62
C ILE A 160 -5.00 -18.38 -18.11
N ARG A 161 -6.15 -17.91 -18.61
CA ARG A 161 -6.59 -18.12 -19.99
C ARG A 161 -7.20 -16.85 -20.60
N GLY A 162 -7.35 -16.87 -21.92
CA GLY A 162 -8.03 -15.82 -22.68
C GLY A 162 -7.33 -14.47 -22.61
N ALA A 163 -8.12 -13.40 -22.72
CA ALA A 163 -7.62 -12.02 -22.74
C ALA A 163 -6.82 -11.64 -21.47
N LEU A 164 -7.17 -12.21 -20.32
CA LEU A 164 -6.40 -12.04 -19.09
C LEU A 164 -4.97 -12.59 -19.21
N ARG A 165 -4.82 -13.77 -19.83
CA ARG A 165 -3.49 -14.35 -20.06
C ARG A 165 -2.65 -13.48 -20.99
N GLU A 166 -3.23 -13.06 -22.12
CA GLU A 166 -2.56 -12.21 -23.11
C GLU A 166 -2.03 -10.92 -22.46
N GLU A 167 -2.85 -10.30 -21.62
CA GLU A 167 -2.51 -9.08 -20.90
C GLU A 167 -1.36 -9.30 -19.90
N LEU A 168 -1.44 -10.37 -19.09
CA LEU A 168 -0.40 -10.67 -18.10
C LEU A 168 0.91 -11.08 -18.77
N GLU A 169 0.88 -11.85 -19.86
CA GLU A 169 2.07 -12.17 -20.65
C GLU A 169 2.72 -10.89 -21.22
N LYS A 170 1.91 -9.93 -21.68
CA LYS A 170 2.38 -8.64 -22.23
C LYS A 170 2.98 -7.73 -21.16
N ARG A 171 2.41 -7.68 -19.94
CA ARG A 171 2.68 -6.58 -18.99
C ARG A 171 3.19 -6.97 -17.61
N HIS A 172 3.30 -8.25 -17.27
CA HIS A 172 3.71 -8.68 -15.93
C HIS A 172 5.04 -8.04 -15.47
N GLU A 173 6.05 -7.93 -16.34
CA GLU A 173 7.34 -7.32 -15.97
C GLU A 173 7.19 -5.85 -15.57
N VAL A 174 6.40 -5.09 -16.34
CA VAL A 174 6.12 -3.68 -16.07
C VAL A 174 5.40 -3.55 -14.74
N ILE A 175 4.34 -4.34 -14.52
CA ILE A 175 3.56 -4.25 -13.28
C ILE A 175 4.38 -4.69 -12.06
N LEU A 176 5.23 -5.72 -12.19
CA LEU A 176 6.14 -6.12 -11.11
C LEU A 176 7.17 -5.03 -10.79
N LYS A 177 7.65 -4.31 -11.80
CA LYS A 177 8.52 -3.15 -11.61
C LYS A 177 7.78 -2.02 -10.87
N GLU A 178 6.55 -1.70 -11.26
CA GLU A 178 5.74 -0.67 -10.57
C GLU A 178 5.40 -1.08 -9.12
N LEU A 179 5.07 -2.36 -8.87
CA LEU A 179 4.90 -2.89 -7.52
C LEU A 179 6.21 -2.84 -6.71
N THR A 180 7.36 -2.98 -7.35
CA THR A 180 8.67 -2.81 -6.70
C THR A 180 8.92 -1.34 -6.34
N ILE A 181 8.58 -0.40 -7.23
CA ILE A 181 8.62 1.04 -6.94
C ILE A 181 7.75 1.33 -5.72
N GLN A 182 6.51 0.83 -5.71
CA GLN A 182 5.59 1.03 -4.60
C GLN A 182 6.14 0.44 -3.29
N GLN A 183 6.69 -0.77 -3.33
CA GLN A 183 7.31 -1.42 -2.16
C GLN A 183 8.45 -0.57 -1.57
N GLU A 184 9.34 -0.04 -2.41
CA GLU A 184 10.47 0.80 -1.96
C GLU A 184 10.00 2.14 -1.40
N VAL A 185 9.01 2.76 -2.04
CA VAL A 185 8.39 3.98 -1.52
C VAL A 185 7.76 3.75 -0.15
N LEU A 186 7.02 2.65 0.00
CA LEU A 186 6.40 2.27 1.27
C LEU A 186 7.43 2.01 2.37
N ASN A 187 8.60 1.46 2.03
CA ASN A 187 9.72 1.31 2.97
C ASN A 187 10.15 2.65 3.54
N THR A 188 10.37 3.63 2.66
CA THR A 188 10.82 4.97 3.04
C THR A 188 9.76 5.73 3.84
N VAL A 189 8.50 5.70 3.39
CA VAL A 189 7.38 6.36 4.10
C VAL A 189 7.20 5.77 5.50
N SER A 190 7.22 4.44 5.64
CA SER A 190 7.05 3.78 6.95
C SER A 190 8.21 4.10 7.90
N SER A 191 9.43 4.17 7.38
CA SER A 191 10.60 4.58 8.17
C SER A 191 10.52 6.04 8.62
N SER A 192 9.99 6.93 7.75
CA SER A 192 9.74 8.34 8.12
C SER A 192 8.70 8.43 9.23
N ILE A 193 7.56 7.74 9.10
CA ILE A 193 6.51 7.70 10.12
C ILE A 193 7.10 7.26 11.47
N GLU A 194 7.92 6.20 11.49
CA GLU A 194 8.55 5.72 12.73
C GLU A 194 9.41 6.83 13.39
N GLN A 195 10.20 7.56 12.61
CA GLN A 195 11.05 8.65 13.12
C GLN A 195 10.21 9.84 13.59
N ASP A 196 9.18 10.21 12.84
CA ASP A 196 8.30 11.33 13.15
C ASP A 196 7.48 11.04 14.42
N VAL A 197 6.90 9.84 14.58
CA VAL A 197 6.16 9.46 15.79
C VAL A 197 7.06 9.44 17.03
N LYS A 198 8.31 8.95 16.92
CA LYS A 198 9.29 9.02 18.02
C LYS A 198 9.60 10.47 18.42
N SER A 199 9.69 11.35 17.43
CA SER A 199 9.95 12.78 17.63
C SER A 199 8.75 13.45 18.31
N ILE A 200 7.53 13.20 17.83
CA ILE A 200 6.27 13.67 18.46
C ILE A 200 6.17 13.18 19.90
N LYS A 201 6.40 11.90 20.16
CA LYS A 201 6.33 11.33 21.50
C LYS A 201 7.27 12.08 22.47
N SER A 202 8.52 12.28 22.07
CA SER A 202 9.52 12.99 22.87
C SER A 202 9.14 14.47 23.07
N ALA A 203 8.69 15.11 21.98
CA ALA A 203 7.80 16.27 21.89
C ALA A 203 6.87 16.47 23.08
N GLN A 204 5.82 15.68 23.01
CA GLN A 204 4.63 15.78 23.81
C GLN A 204 4.88 15.32 25.24
N GLU A 205 5.76 14.34 25.47
CA GLU A 205 6.13 13.93 26.83
C GLU A 205 6.75 15.12 27.59
N VAL A 206 7.70 15.82 26.98
CA VAL A 206 8.29 17.01 27.60
C VAL A 206 7.24 18.12 27.75
N ARG A 207 6.50 18.43 26.68
CA ARG A 207 5.61 19.59 26.62
C ARG A 207 4.35 19.45 27.47
N LEU A 208 3.72 18.28 27.46
CA LEU A 208 2.38 18.03 28.00
C LEU A 208 2.39 17.20 29.28
N VAL A 209 3.47 16.46 29.58
CA VAL A 209 3.54 15.61 30.77
C VAL A 209 4.52 16.16 31.79
N ILE A 210 5.81 16.24 31.43
CA ILE A 210 6.89 16.59 32.36
C ILE A 210 6.77 18.06 32.78
N ARG A 211 6.64 19.00 31.83
CA ARG A 211 6.57 20.42 32.16
C ARG A 211 5.41 20.78 33.09
N PRO A 212 4.15 20.36 32.85
CA PRO A 212 3.07 20.63 33.78
C PRO A 212 3.27 19.98 35.16
N LEU A 213 3.92 18.81 35.23
CA LEU A 213 4.14 18.10 36.49
C LEU A 213 5.15 18.79 37.42
N ILE A 214 6.15 19.47 36.85
CA ILE A 214 7.23 20.12 37.62
C ILE A 214 6.98 21.61 37.88
N GLN A 215 5.85 22.16 37.42
CA GLN A 215 5.46 23.53 37.71
C GLN A 215 5.08 23.69 39.19
N ILE A 216 5.21 24.92 39.71
CA ILE A 216 4.86 25.24 41.09
C ILE A 216 3.35 25.12 41.28
N GLU A 217 2.58 25.54 40.27
CA GLU A 217 1.14 25.44 40.24
C GLU A 217 0.69 23.99 40.02
N PRO A 218 -0.31 23.51 40.79
CA PRO A 218 -0.87 22.17 40.60
C PRO A 218 -1.54 22.03 39.22
N ILE A 219 -1.53 20.81 38.69
CA ILE A 219 -2.21 20.47 37.44
C ILE A 219 -3.71 20.71 37.60
N LYS A 220 -4.28 21.59 36.77
CA LYS A 220 -5.69 22.01 36.87
C LYS A 220 -6.69 20.91 36.49
N ASN A 221 -6.32 20.03 35.57
CA ASN A 221 -7.18 18.95 35.07
C ASN A 221 -6.38 17.64 35.07
N GLU A 222 -6.43 16.93 36.20
CA GLU A 222 -5.67 15.71 36.43
C GLU A 222 -6.10 14.57 35.48
N ASP A 223 -7.40 14.42 35.22
CA ASP A 223 -7.93 13.37 34.34
C ASP A 223 -7.41 13.52 32.90
N GLU A 224 -7.42 14.74 32.36
CA GLU A 224 -6.92 14.99 31.02
C GLU A 224 -5.39 14.80 30.94
N TRP A 225 -4.67 15.17 32.01
CA TRP A 225 -3.23 14.91 32.08
C TRP A 225 -2.92 13.41 32.12
N ILE A 226 -3.66 12.62 32.93
CA ILE A 226 -3.52 11.16 33.00
C ILE A 226 -3.80 10.54 31.62
N LYS A 227 -4.87 10.98 30.95
CA LYS A 227 -5.23 10.52 29.60
C LYS A 227 -4.14 10.85 28.57
N THR A 228 -3.63 12.08 28.60
CA THR A 228 -2.54 12.55 27.72
C THR A 228 -1.29 11.72 27.93
N ARG A 229 -0.86 11.53 29.18
CA ARG A 229 0.30 10.70 29.52
C ARG A 229 0.13 9.26 29.06
N LYS A 230 -1.04 8.67 29.28
CA LYS A 230 -1.35 7.31 28.81
C LYS A 230 -1.21 7.22 27.28
N ASN A 231 -1.77 8.17 26.54
CA ASN A 231 -1.71 8.17 25.09
C ASN A 231 -0.27 8.26 24.57
N ILE A 232 0.55 9.15 25.14
CA ILE A 232 1.97 9.31 24.78
C ILE A 232 2.75 8.01 25.04
N LEU A 233 2.55 7.38 26.20
CA LEU A 233 3.23 6.12 26.54
C LEU A 233 2.80 4.94 25.65
N LEU A 234 1.61 5.00 25.05
CA LEU A 234 1.13 3.98 24.12
C LEU A 234 1.56 4.22 22.66
N MET A 235 2.24 5.33 22.35
CA MET A 235 2.68 5.63 20.98
C MET A 235 3.68 4.58 20.44
N ASP A 236 4.57 4.03 21.28
CA ASP A 236 5.51 2.97 20.84
C ASP A 236 4.78 1.72 20.34
N ARG A 237 3.68 1.37 21.00
CA ARG A 237 2.84 0.25 20.57
C ARG A 237 2.22 0.53 19.19
N LYS A 238 1.76 1.76 18.95
CA LYS A 238 1.23 2.18 17.66
C LYS A 238 2.29 2.13 16.55
N ILE A 239 3.54 2.50 16.86
CA ILE A 239 4.66 2.37 15.90
C ILE A 239 4.85 0.91 15.47
N GLU A 240 4.88 -0.02 16.42
CA GLU A 240 5.04 -1.45 16.12
C GLU A 240 3.86 -2.00 15.30
N GLU A 241 2.64 -1.54 15.60
CA GLU A 241 1.43 -1.89 14.85
C GLU A 241 1.48 -1.35 13.41
N ILE A 242 1.89 -0.10 13.20
CA ILE A 242 2.09 0.50 11.86
C ILE A 242 3.18 -0.26 11.10
N LYS A 243 4.29 -0.60 11.75
CA LYS A 243 5.41 -1.30 11.10
C LYS A 243 5.00 -2.68 10.59
N LYS A 244 4.31 -3.47 11.41
CA LYS A 244 3.78 -4.79 11.02
C LYS A 244 2.85 -4.68 9.81
N ALA A 245 1.96 -3.69 9.85
CA ALA A 245 1.03 -3.49 8.76
C ALA A 245 1.68 -2.99 7.47
N SER A 246 2.65 -2.08 7.56
CA SER A 246 3.45 -1.65 6.42
C SER A 246 4.23 -2.83 5.82
N THR A 247 4.71 -3.76 6.64
CA THR A 247 5.30 -5.02 6.15
C THR A 247 4.28 -5.82 5.32
N ALA A 248 3.06 -6.01 5.82
CA ALA A 248 2.02 -6.70 5.05
C ALA A 248 1.75 -6.02 3.70
N LEU A 249 1.63 -4.69 3.64
CA LEU A 249 1.44 -3.98 2.38
C LEU A 249 2.59 -4.20 1.39
N ARG A 250 3.83 -4.23 1.87
CA ARG A 250 5.00 -4.48 1.02
C ARG A 250 5.01 -5.86 0.39
N GLU A 251 4.38 -6.84 1.03
CA GLU A 251 4.34 -8.23 0.56
C GLU A 251 3.36 -8.45 -0.60
N PHE A 252 2.54 -7.45 -0.93
CA PHE A 252 1.56 -7.56 -2.01
C PHE A 252 2.21 -7.89 -3.37
N LYS A 253 3.44 -7.40 -3.62
CA LYS A 253 4.22 -7.79 -4.80
C LYS A 253 4.41 -9.31 -4.88
N GLU A 254 4.77 -9.95 -3.78
CA GLU A 254 5.00 -11.40 -3.75
C GLU A 254 3.67 -12.18 -3.86
N ILE A 255 2.58 -11.64 -3.32
CA ILE A 255 1.22 -12.20 -3.52
C ILE A 255 0.84 -12.15 -5.00
N PHE A 256 1.02 -10.99 -5.64
CA PHE A 256 0.78 -10.82 -7.07
C PHE A 256 1.64 -11.78 -7.88
N GLN A 257 2.95 -11.82 -7.64
CA GLN A 257 3.87 -12.72 -8.34
C GLN A 257 3.46 -14.20 -8.18
N ALA A 258 3.19 -14.64 -6.95
CA ALA A 258 2.78 -16.01 -6.67
C ALA A 258 1.45 -16.37 -7.36
N SER A 259 0.54 -15.41 -7.52
CA SER A 259 -0.72 -15.62 -8.24
C SER A 259 -0.48 -15.90 -9.72
N LEU A 260 0.41 -15.14 -10.36
CA LEU A 260 0.75 -15.29 -11.77
C LEU A 260 1.41 -16.65 -12.05
N GLU A 261 2.23 -17.12 -11.11
CA GLU A 261 2.92 -18.41 -11.21
C GLU A 261 2.02 -19.61 -10.81
N GLY A 262 0.79 -19.38 -10.35
CA GLY A 262 -0.11 -20.43 -9.85
C GLY A 262 0.35 -21.05 -8.53
N LYS A 263 1.19 -20.34 -7.77
CA LYS A 263 1.74 -20.75 -6.46
C LYS A 263 0.98 -20.14 -5.28
N LEU A 264 0.06 -19.21 -5.54
CA LEU A 264 -0.76 -18.59 -4.50
C LEU A 264 -1.81 -19.57 -3.97
N THR A 265 -1.81 -19.78 -2.65
CA THR A 265 -2.85 -20.57 -1.98
C THR A 265 -3.96 -19.65 -1.47
N GLN A 266 -5.18 -20.17 -1.37
CA GLN A 266 -6.30 -19.41 -0.81
C GLN A 266 -6.04 -19.01 0.66
N ALA A 267 -5.36 -19.87 1.44
CA ALA A 267 -5.00 -19.56 2.82
C ALA A 267 -4.08 -18.33 2.88
N ARG A 268 -3.02 -18.30 2.06
CA ARG A 268 -2.06 -17.19 2.00
C ARG A 268 -2.71 -15.88 1.54
N LEU A 269 -3.63 -15.96 0.57
CA LEU A 269 -4.38 -14.77 0.13
C LEU A 269 -5.29 -14.24 1.24
N ASN A 270 -6.01 -15.12 1.94
CA ASN A 270 -6.89 -14.72 3.03
C ASN A 270 -6.12 -14.14 4.23
N GLU A 271 -4.96 -14.69 4.56
CA GLU A 271 -4.06 -14.17 5.61
C GLU A 271 -3.61 -12.75 5.26
N HIS A 272 -3.16 -12.53 4.03
CA HIS A 272 -2.74 -11.21 3.57
C HIS A 272 -3.89 -10.19 3.58
N LEU A 273 -5.10 -10.59 3.19
CA LEU A 273 -6.30 -9.75 3.27
C LEU A 273 -6.63 -9.36 4.72
N GLN A 274 -6.50 -10.30 5.64
CA GLN A 274 -6.71 -10.04 7.08
C GLN A 274 -5.67 -9.07 7.64
N ASP A 275 -4.42 -9.14 7.17
CA ASP A 275 -3.38 -8.20 7.57
C ASP A 275 -3.70 -6.77 7.07
N ILE A 276 -4.20 -6.64 5.84
CA ILE A 276 -4.67 -5.36 5.28
C ILE A 276 -5.86 -4.80 6.07
N ASP A 277 -6.85 -5.64 6.41
CA ASP A 277 -8.01 -5.22 7.22
C ASP A 277 -7.60 -4.76 8.63
N THR A 278 -6.66 -5.49 9.25
CA THR A 278 -6.10 -5.14 10.55
C THR A 278 -5.43 -3.78 10.50
N PHE A 279 -4.68 -3.50 9.43
CA PHE A 279 -4.07 -2.20 9.21
C PHE A 279 -5.08 -1.07 9.07
N PHE A 280 -6.15 -1.26 8.29
CA PHE A 280 -7.20 -0.27 8.16
C PHE A 280 -7.80 0.13 9.51
N ALA A 281 -8.10 -0.87 10.34
CA ALA A 281 -8.62 -0.63 11.67
C ALA A 281 -7.64 0.18 12.53
N LEU A 282 -6.32 -0.04 12.38
CA LEU A 282 -5.31 0.69 13.13
C LEU A 282 -5.23 2.17 12.70
N ILE A 283 -5.20 2.46 11.40
CA ILE A 283 -5.15 3.85 10.93
C ILE A 283 -6.43 4.62 11.26
N GLN A 284 -7.59 4.01 11.09
CA GLN A 284 -8.87 4.68 11.39
C GLN A 284 -9.02 5.01 12.88
N ASN A 285 -8.50 4.17 13.77
CA ASN A 285 -8.51 4.40 15.22
C ASN A 285 -7.41 5.37 15.70
N THR A 286 -6.59 5.90 14.78
CA THR A 286 -5.57 6.91 15.09
C THR A 286 -6.04 8.34 14.79
N LYS A 287 -7.12 8.50 14.00
CA LYS A 287 -7.87 9.76 13.82
C LYS A 287 -8.79 10.02 15.03
#